data_AF-A0A418D353-F1
#
_entry.id   AF-A0A418D353-F1
#
_cell.length_a   1.000
_cell.length_b   1.000
_cell.length_c   1.000
_cell.angle_alpha   90.00
_cell.angle_beta   90.00
_cell.angle_gamma   90.00
#
_symmetry.space_group_name_H-M   'P 1'
#
loop_
_entity.id
_entity.type
_entity.pdbx_description
1 polymer ?
#
loop_
_entity_poly.entity_id
_entity_poly.type
_entity_poly.pdbx_seq_one_letter_code
_entity_poly.pdbx_strand_id
1 'polypeptide(L)'
;MESAFKAKTDLLEREYSRELSTVSVRAREEVQQEFLHSALLADVIRNETAELNGELTLVRVANHELGVRVDEQACTVDRLRVERMESLERIRAERDRTVHELSAEIARRRAVGKAAVADVNRQMERLWRDDEVTISGRRSVWATECQHIKDELIDAPEAIRAQVCHETDELKGSLHLKNRVIAQLDRDLAESSTVPSTSCLGCAELKREVLRLNSMCASNADEERRLNTVVEAAEFRIRVLVEKSRESEANVELLTEMNAERLKTEEERCMLAEQVSNDRILLEEERRAMAAQLDAEKQSLKLESVDKLQLDHFLGHLDGLQVEFRLSDVELIHIFEYRVSDSKIRTVQDCWARRYREGSNTTWCGTRSAFYKEFVQKSMSAKMVEITMNSTRKAKETVREYAWRISDAA
;
A
#
# COMPACT_ATOMS: atom_id res chain seq x y z
N MET A 1 -79.41 -46.55 36.11
CA MET A 1 -78.53 -45.36 36.08
C MET A 1 -77.10 -45.72 35.67
N GLU A 2 -76.51 -46.81 36.15
CA GLU A 2 -75.13 -47.22 35.80
C GLU A 2 -74.88 -47.47 34.30
N SER A 3 -75.84 -48.04 33.57
CA SER A 3 -75.69 -48.32 32.13
C SER A 3 -75.57 -47.06 31.26
N ALA A 4 -76.22 -45.96 31.67
CA ALA A 4 -76.15 -44.69 30.95
C ALA A 4 -74.86 -43.92 31.27
N PHE A 5 -74.33 -44.08 32.48
CA PHE A 5 -73.06 -43.50 32.89
C PHE A 5 -71.89 -44.16 32.15
N LYS A 6 -71.91 -45.50 32.06
CA LYS A 6 -70.90 -46.28 31.33
C LYS A 6 -70.88 -45.99 29.84
N ALA A 7 -72.05 -45.84 29.21
CA ALA A 7 -72.13 -45.45 27.80
C ALA A 7 -71.56 -44.05 27.54
N LYS A 8 -71.67 -43.13 28.51
CA LYS A 8 -71.16 -41.75 28.39
C LYS A 8 -69.64 -41.69 28.58
N THR A 9 -69.09 -42.46 29.50
CA THR A 9 -67.64 -42.58 29.69
C THR A 9 -66.97 -43.21 28.48
N ASP A 10 -67.54 -44.27 27.91
CA ASP A 10 -66.98 -44.94 26.73
C ASP A 10 -66.99 -44.02 25.49
N LEU A 11 -67.93 -43.08 25.41
CA LEU A 11 -68.04 -42.11 24.31
C LEU A 11 -67.01 -40.98 24.46
N LEU A 12 -66.84 -40.47 25.67
CA LEU A 12 -65.79 -39.50 26.02
C LEU A 12 -64.38 -40.07 25.80
N GLU A 13 -64.15 -41.32 26.19
CA GLU A 13 -62.84 -41.97 26.02
C GLU A 13 -62.49 -42.18 24.54
N ARG A 14 -63.50 -42.46 23.70
CA ARG A 14 -63.34 -42.53 22.24
C ARG A 14 -63.10 -41.17 21.59
N GLU A 15 -63.81 -40.12 22.00
CA GLU A 15 -63.57 -38.76 21.49
C GLU A 15 -62.19 -38.26 21.90
N TYR A 16 -61.81 -38.43 23.17
CA TYR A 16 -60.50 -38.04 23.68
C TYR A 16 -59.36 -38.78 22.96
N SER A 17 -59.52 -40.08 22.70
CA SER A 17 -58.54 -40.86 21.93
C SER A 17 -58.42 -40.39 20.47
N ARG A 18 -59.52 -39.90 19.88
CA ARG A 18 -59.56 -39.38 18.51
C ARG A 18 -58.85 -38.03 18.41
N GLU A 19 -59.09 -37.14 19.36
CA GLU A 19 -58.42 -35.84 19.43
C GLU A 19 -56.92 -36.01 19.69
N LEU A 20 -56.52 -36.87 20.63
CA LEU A 20 -55.11 -37.19 20.86
C LEU A 20 -54.42 -37.77 19.62
N SER A 21 -55.11 -38.63 18.87
CA SER A 21 -54.56 -39.19 17.64
C SER A 21 -54.36 -38.11 16.56
N THR A 22 -55.32 -37.19 16.41
CA THR A 22 -55.18 -36.09 15.42
C THR A 22 -54.13 -35.06 15.80
N VAL A 23 -53.97 -34.75 17.10
CA VAL A 23 -52.91 -33.86 17.59
C VAL A 23 -51.55 -34.51 17.45
N SER A 24 -51.43 -35.81 17.73
CA SER A 24 -50.19 -36.57 17.54
C SER A 24 -49.73 -36.64 16.09
N VAL A 25 -50.65 -36.77 15.13
CA VAL A 25 -50.32 -36.77 13.69
C VAL A 25 -49.84 -35.39 13.25
N ARG A 26 -50.54 -34.32 13.62
CA ARG A 26 -50.14 -32.94 13.30
C ARG A 26 -48.76 -32.59 13.86
N ALA A 27 -48.50 -32.93 15.12
CA ALA A 27 -47.21 -32.68 15.74
C ALA A 27 -46.06 -33.43 15.05
N ARG A 28 -46.31 -34.65 14.54
CA ARG A 28 -45.31 -35.37 13.73
C ARG A 28 -45.07 -34.70 12.38
N GLU A 29 -46.12 -34.26 11.71
CA GLU A 29 -46.00 -33.57 10.42
C GLU A 29 -45.23 -32.25 10.55
N GLU A 30 -45.48 -31.46 11.60
CA GLU A 30 -44.76 -30.22 11.88
C GLU A 30 -43.28 -30.45 12.17
N VAL A 31 -42.94 -31.41 13.05
CA VAL A 31 -41.54 -31.76 13.35
C VAL A 31 -40.82 -32.26 12.09
N GLN A 32 -41.51 -33.01 11.23
CA GLN A 32 -40.95 -33.52 10.00
C GLN A 32 -40.75 -32.42 8.95
N GLN A 33 -41.64 -31.42 8.90
CA GLN A 33 -41.45 -30.21 8.09
C GLN A 33 -40.27 -29.36 8.58
N GLU A 34 -40.14 -29.14 9.89
CA GLU A 34 -39.01 -28.39 10.45
C GLU A 34 -37.67 -29.08 10.17
N PHE A 35 -37.64 -30.41 10.27
CA PHE A 35 -36.44 -31.20 9.94
C PHE A 35 -36.06 -31.06 8.45
N LEU A 36 -37.04 -31.14 7.54
CA LEU A 36 -36.81 -30.95 6.11
C LEU A 36 -36.35 -29.52 5.78
N HIS A 37 -36.94 -28.51 6.43
CA HIS A 37 -36.55 -27.12 6.24
C HIS A 37 -35.13 -26.85 6.77
N SER A 38 -34.77 -27.43 7.92
CA SER A 38 -33.42 -27.35 8.48
C SER A 38 -32.37 -28.03 7.59
N ALA A 39 -32.70 -29.20 7.03
CA ALA A 39 -31.82 -29.91 6.10
C ALA A 39 -31.58 -29.09 4.81
N LEU A 40 -32.64 -28.51 4.22
CA LEU A 40 -32.52 -27.65 3.05
C LEU A 40 -31.69 -26.39 3.31
N LEU A 41 -31.89 -25.73 4.45
CA LEU A 41 -31.07 -24.59 4.87
C LEU A 41 -29.58 -24.98 5.01
N ALA A 42 -29.30 -26.14 5.59
CA ALA A 42 -27.94 -26.63 5.76
C ALA A 42 -27.26 -26.99 4.43
N ASP A 43 -28.01 -27.44 3.42
CA ASP A 43 -27.52 -27.66 2.06
C ASP A 43 -27.27 -26.33 1.32
N VAL A 44 -28.17 -25.35 1.44
CA VAL A 44 -28.00 -24.01 0.85
C VAL A 44 -26.75 -23.33 1.40
N ILE A 45 -26.59 -23.30 2.73
CA ILE A 45 -25.41 -22.70 3.37
C ILE A 45 -24.13 -23.42 2.94
N ARG A 46 -24.15 -24.75 2.79
CA ARG A 46 -22.98 -25.51 2.30
C ARG A 46 -22.63 -25.17 0.85
N ASN A 47 -23.62 -25.01 -0.01
CA ASN A 47 -23.40 -24.67 -1.41
C ASN A 47 -22.87 -23.23 -1.55
N GLU A 48 -23.48 -22.26 -0.86
CA GLU A 48 -23.01 -20.87 -0.87
C GLU A 48 -21.59 -20.73 -0.29
N THR A 49 -21.27 -21.45 0.79
CA THR A 49 -19.91 -21.45 1.34
C THR A 49 -18.90 -22.13 0.43
N ALA A 50 -19.28 -23.17 -0.31
CA ALA A 50 -18.42 -23.80 -1.31
C ALA A 50 -18.14 -22.86 -2.49
N GLU A 51 -19.16 -22.15 -2.96
CA GLU A 51 -19.06 -21.15 -4.04
C GLU A 51 -18.15 -19.99 -3.64
N LEU A 52 -18.37 -19.39 -2.46
CA LEU A 52 -17.53 -18.32 -1.92
C LEU A 52 -16.07 -18.77 -1.72
N ASN A 53 -15.84 -20.01 -1.29
CA ASN A 53 -14.48 -20.55 -1.17
C ASN A 53 -13.82 -20.75 -2.55
N GLY A 54 -14.59 -21.14 -3.56
CA GLY A 54 -14.13 -21.21 -4.95
C GLY A 54 -13.70 -19.83 -5.48
N GLU A 55 -14.54 -18.82 -5.29
CA GLU A 55 -14.24 -17.43 -5.66
C GLU A 55 -13.01 -16.88 -4.92
N LEU A 56 -12.91 -17.10 -3.62
CA LEU A 56 -11.75 -16.69 -2.82
C LEU A 56 -10.45 -17.33 -3.33
N THR A 57 -10.52 -18.57 -3.79
CA THR A 57 -9.37 -19.29 -4.35
C THR A 57 -8.93 -18.66 -5.66
N LEU A 58 -9.86 -18.32 -6.55
CA LEU A 58 -9.57 -17.61 -7.80
C LEU A 58 -8.94 -16.23 -7.54
N VAL A 59 -9.47 -15.47 -6.57
CA VAL A 59 -8.91 -14.16 -6.20
C VAL A 59 -7.49 -14.31 -5.64
N ARG A 60 -7.21 -15.34 -4.85
CA ARG A 60 -5.86 -15.61 -4.34
C ARG A 60 -4.87 -15.94 -5.46
N VAL A 61 -5.29 -16.74 -6.44
CA VAL A 61 -4.46 -17.06 -7.61
C VAL A 61 -4.19 -15.81 -8.43
N ALA A 62 -5.22 -15.01 -8.74
CA ALA A 62 -5.07 -13.77 -9.49
C ALA A 62 -4.15 -12.76 -8.77
N ASN A 63 -4.27 -12.62 -7.45
CA ASN A 63 -3.37 -11.76 -6.66
C ASN A 63 -1.93 -12.27 -6.66
N HIS A 64 -1.72 -13.59 -6.62
CA HIS A 64 -0.38 -14.17 -6.72
C HIS A 64 0.24 -13.88 -8.09
N GLU A 65 -0.50 -14.07 -9.18
CA GLU A 65 -0.06 -13.76 -10.55
C GLU A 65 0.27 -12.27 -10.73
N LEU A 66 -0.54 -11.38 -10.16
CA LEU A 66 -0.26 -9.94 -10.15
C LEU A 66 1.00 -9.62 -9.36
N GLY A 67 1.20 -10.24 -8.20
CA GLY A 67 2.43 -10.10 -7.40
C GLY A 67 3.68 -10.46 -8.20
N VAL A 68 3.67 -11.62 -8.86
CA VAL A 68 4.80 -12.06 -9.71
C VAL A 68 5.08 -11.05 -10.83
N ARG A 69 4.05 -10.54 -11.50
CA ARG A 69 4.23 -9.54 -12.56
C ARG A 69 4.80 -8.21 -12.06
N VAL A 70 4.40 -7.78 -10.86
CA VAL A 70 4.95 -6.58 -10.23
C VAL A 70 6.43 -6.77 -9.90
N ASP A 71 6.81 -7.93 -9.36
CA ASP A 71 8.20 -8.25 -9.05
C ASP A 71 9.08 -8.31 -10.32
N GLU A 72 8.58 -8.92 -11.41
CA GLU A 72 9.27 -8.94 -12.71
C GLU A 72 9.47 -7.52 -13.28
N GLN A 73 8.47 -6.66 -13.14
CA GLN A 73 8.58 -5.25 -13.55
C GLN A 73 9.58 -4.48 -12.68
N ALA A 74 9.60 -4.71 -11.37
CA ALA A 74 10.56 -4.10 -10.46
C ALA A 74 12.01 -4.49 -10.84
N CYS A 75 12.27 -5.78 -11.07
CA CYS A 75 13.58 -6.24 -11.54
C CYS A 75 13.99 -5.60 -12.88
N THR A 76 13.04 -5.40 -13.79
CA THR A 76 13.30 -4.75 -15.08
C THR A 76 13.66 -3.27 -14.91
N VAL A 77 12.94 -2.57 -14.04
CA VAL A 77 13.21 -1.15 -13.73
C VAL A 77 14.59 -0.98 -13.09
N ASP A 78 14.95 -1.85 -12.14
CA ASP A 78 16.27 -1.78 -11.49
C ASP A 78 17.41 -2.07 -12.47
N ARG A 79 17.24 -3.03 -13.38
CA ARG A 79 18.21 -3.25 -14.48
C ARG A 79 18.38 -2.01 -15.35
N LEU A 80 17.27 -1.39 -15.78
CA LEU A 80 17.31 -0.16 -16.60
C LEU A 80 17.97 1.02 -15.87
N ARG A 81 17.78 1.13 -14.54
CA ARG A 81 18.45 2.14 -13.72
C ARG A 81 19.96 1.95 -13.70
N VAL A 82 20.44 0.72 -13.55
CA VAL A 82 21.88 0.40 -13.60
C VAL A 82 22.46 0.71 -14.99
N GLU A 83 21.81 0.25 -16.06
CA GLU A 83 22.25 0.53 -17.44
C GLU A 83 22.31 2.04 -17.74
N ARG A 84 21.34 2.82 -17.24
CA ARG A 84 21.35 4.29 -17.36
C ARG A 84 22.52 4.90 -16.59
N MET A 85 22.81 4.43 -15.39
CA MET A 85 23.91 4.91 -14.57
C MET A 85 25.26 4.68 -15.26
N GLU A 86 25.50 3.47 -15.76
CA GLU A 86 26.72 3.12 -16.50
C GLU A 86 26.86 3.94 -17.79
N SER A 87 25.75 4.22 -18.48
CA SER A 87 25.75 5.05 -19.69
C SER A 87 26.12 6.50 -19.38
N LEU A 88 25.61 7.05 -18.27
CA LEU A 88 25.95 8.39 -17.80
C LEU A 88 27.43 8.49 -17.37
N GLU A 89 27.95 7.46 -16.71
CA GLU A 89 29.37 7.39 -16.35
C GLU A 89 30.27 7.34 -17.59
N ARG A 90 29.91 6.55 -18.60
CA ARG A 90 30.62 6.53 -19.89
C ARG A 90 30.63 7.90 -20.56
N ILE A 91 29.49 8.59 -20.59
CA ILE A 91 29.39 9.95 -21.17
C ILE A 91 30.25 10.95 -20.39
N ARG A 92 30.24 10.91 -19.04
CA ARG A 92 31.07 11.76 -18.20
C ARG A 92 32.56 11.51 -18.44
N ALA A 93 32.98 10.24 -18.48
CA ALA A 93 34.37 9.88 -18.74
C ALA A 93 34.85 10.32 -20.12
N GLU A 94 34.00 10.22 -21.15
CA GLU A 94 34.31 10.72 -22.49
C GLU A 94 34.45 12.25 -22.51
N ARG A 95 33.49 12.96 -21.88
CA ARG A 95 33.57 14.41 -21.73
C ARG A 95 34.86 14.84 -21.05
N ASP A 96 35.21 14.21 -19.93
CA ASP A 96 36.39 14.59 -19.16
C ASP A 96 37.68 14.33 -19.96
N ARG A 97 37.74 13.24 -20.75
CA ARG A 97 38.82 12.99 -21.72
C ARG A 97 38.93 14.08 -22.77
N THR A 98 37.82 14.41 -23.45
CA THR A 98 37.84 15.47 -24.49
C THR A 98 38.25 16.84 -23.93
N VAL A 99 37.79 17.20 -22.73
CA VAL A 99 38.19 18.44 -22.05
C VAL A 99 39.69 18.45 -21.75
N HIS A 100 40.26 17.33 -21.29
CA HIS A 100 41.70 17.22 -21.02
C HIS A 100 42.52 17.34 -22.31
N GLU A 101 42.11 16.67 -23.39
CA GLU A 101 42.79 16.73 -24.69
C GLU A 101 42.78 18.15 -25.28
N LEU A 102 41.62 18.81 -25.27
CA LEU A 102 41.49 20.20 -25.74
C LEU A 102 42.32 21.16 -24.89
N SER A 103 42.34 20.96 -23.57
CA SER A 103 43.16 21.77 -22.66
C SER A 103 44.66 21.61 -22.94
N ALA A 104 45.10 20.38 -23.20
CA ALA A 104 46.49 20.09 -23.58
C ALA A 104 46.86 20.70 -24.95
N GLU A 105 45.96 20.66 -25.92
CA GLU A 105 46.16 21.28 -27.23
C GLU A 105 46.26 22.80 -27.14
N ILE A 106 45.38 23.44 -26.36
CA ILE A 106 45.45 24.88 -26.09
C ILE A 106 46.80 25.23 -25.42
N ALA A 107 47.26 24.44 -24.47
CA ALA A 107 48.55 24.64 -23.82
C ALA A 107 49.72 24.52 -24.81
N ARG A 108 49.69 23.53 -25.72
CA ARG A 108 50.70 23.37 -26.78
C ARG A 108 50.72 24.57 -27.72
N ARG A 109 49.57 25.02 -28.22
CA ARG A 109 49.48 26.20 -29.10
C ARG A 109 49.99 27.46 -28.42
N ARG A 110 49.68 27.67 -27.13
CA ARG A 110 50.22 28.78 -26.33
C ARG A 110 51.74 28.71 -26.20
N ALA A 111 52.30 27.52 -25.98
CA ALA A 111 53.75 27.35 -25.90
C ALA A 111 54.44 27.69 -27.23
N VAL A 112 53.87 27.26 -28.36
CA VAL A 112 54.38 27.60 -29.70
C VAL A 112 54.31 29.11 -29.94
N GLY A 113 53.20 29.76 -29.61
CA GLY A 113 53.06 31.22 -29.71
C GLY A 113 54.11 31.95 -28.87
N LYS A 114 54.31 31.54 -27.61
CA LYS A 114 55.36 32.12 -26.73
C LYS A 114 56.76 31.92 -27.30
N ALA A 115 57.07 30.75 -27.87
CA ALA A 115 58.36 30.48 -28.47
C ALA A 115 58.62 31.33 -29.73
N ALA A 116 57.60 31.52 -30.57
CA ALA A 116 57.69 32.38 -31.75
C ALA A 116 57.94 33.85 -31.38
N VAL A 117 57.21 34.38 -30.40
CA VAL A 117 57.42 35.74 -29.88
C VAL A 117 58.84 35.89 -29.30
N ALA A 118 59.32 34.90 -28.55
CA ALA A 118 60.67 34.92 -28.00
C ALA A 118 61.75 34.87 -29.09
N ASP A 119 61.53 34.16 -30.20
CA ASP A 119 62.48 34.11 -31.31
C ASP A 119 62.53 35.42 -32.10
N VAL A 120 61.38 36.04 -32.36
CA VAL A 120 61.31 37.38 -32.96
C VAL A 120 62.07 38.39 -32.09
N ASN A 121 61.85 38.39 -30.77
CA ASN A 121 62.59 39.25 -29.85
C ASN A 121 64.11 39.00 -29.90
N ARG A 122 64.56 37.74 -29.98
CA ARG A 122 65.98 37.40 -30.09
C ARG A 122 66.60 37.78 -31.44
N GLN A 123 65.87 37.67 -32.54
CA GLN A 123 66.34 38.13 -33.85
C GLN A 123 66.48 39.65 -33.85
N MET A 124 65.54 40.35 -33.21
CA MET A 124 65.55 41.80 -33.07
C MET A 124 66.69 42.31 -32.20
N GLU A 125 66.96 41.69 -31.06
CA GLU A 125 68.11 42.03 -30.20
C GLU A 125 69.47 41.81 -30.88
N ARG A 126 69.54 40.88 -31.85
CA ARG A 126 70.74 40.70 -32.69
C ARG A 126 70.87 41.83 -33.70
N LEU A 127 69.79 42.16 -34.42
CA LEU A 127 69.78 43.28 -35.36
C LEU A 127 70.08 44.63 -34.68
N TRP A 128 69.66 44.82 -33.42
CA TRP A 128 69.99 46.03 -32.65
C TRP A 128 71.43 46.12 -32.16
N ARG A 129 72.14 44.98 -32.03
CA ARG A 129 73.56 44.97 -31.69
C ARG A 129 74.45 45.28 -32.88
N ASP A 130 74.00 44.95 -34.09
CA ASP A 130 74.81 45.10 -35.30
C ASP A 130 74.72 46.51 -35.94
N ASP A 131 73.80 47.36 -35.49
CA ASP A 131 73.45 48.65 -36.15
C ASP A 131 73.43 49.85 -35.17
N GLU A 132 74.49 50.00 -34.37
CA GLU A 132 74.57 50.98 -33.26
C GLU A 132 74.73 52.46 -33.71
N VAL A 133 74.91 52.74 -35.01
CA VAL A 133 75.30 54.09 -35.48
C VAL A 133 74.20 54.85 -36.23
N THR A 134 73.03 54.27 -36.53
CA THR A 134 72.03 55.00 -37.38
C THR A 134 70.57 54.87 -36.99
N ILE A 135 70.22 54.57 -35.73
CA ILE A 135 68.83 54.29 -35.38
C ILE A 135 68.45 54.85 -33.99
N SER A 136 68.25 56.17 -33.89
CA SER A 136 67.43 56.76 -32.81
C SER A 136 65.97 56.92 -33.27
N GLY A 137 65.73 57.22 -34.54
CA GLY A 137 64.39 57.43 -35.11
C GLY A 137 63.60 56.17 -35.48
N ARG A 138 64.25 55.08 -35.90
CA ARG A 138 63.56 53.78 -36.15
C ARG A 138 63.29 53.00 -34.87
N ARG A 139 64.02 53.29 -33.78
CA ARG A 139 63.86 52.62 -32.48
C ARG A 139 62.54 52.98 -31.80
N SER A 140 62.06 54.21 -31.97
CA SER A 140 60.76 54.66 -31.43
C SER A 140 59.57 54.09 -32.21
N VAL A 141 59.61 54.15 -33.55
CA VAL A 141 58.56 53.63 -34.45
C VAL A 141 58.40 52.12 -34.26
N TRP A 142 59.51 51.40 -34.17
CA TRP A 142 59.48 49.95 -34.02
C TRP A 142 59.12 49.50 -32.59
N ALA A 143 59.52 50.27 -31.56
CA ALA A 143 59.01 50.04 -30.20
C ALA A 143 57.49 50.25 -30.12
N THR A 144 56.94 51.17 -30.92
CA THR A 144 55.47 51.35 -31.02
C THR A 144 54.82 50.19 -31.77
N GLU A 145 55.42 49.68 -32.85
CA GLU A 145 54.90 48.51 -33.58
C GLU A 145 54.99 47.21 -32.77
N CYS A 146 56.08 46.96 -32.03
CA CYS A 146 56.17 45.80 -31.14
C CYS A 146 55.21 45.89 -29.95
N GLN A 147 55.02 47.09 -29.40
CA GLN A 147 54.00 47.30 -28.38
C GLN A 147 52.60 47.09 -28.97
N HIS A 148 52.33 47.56 -30.19
CA HIS A 148 51.07 47.33 -30.89
C HIS A 148 50.81 45.84 -31.16
N ILE A 149 51.84 45.07 -31.55
CA ILE A 149 51.73 43.61 -31.77
C ILE A 149 51.52 42.87 -30.44
N LYS A 150 52.17 43.29 -29.36
CA LYS A 150 51.95 42.73 -28.02
C LYS A 150 50.53 43.04 -27.52
N ASP A 151 50.08 44.26 -27.75
CA ASP A 151 48.73 44.72 -27.42
C ASP A 151 47.67 43.96 -28.26
N GLU A 152 47.93 43.65 -29.55
CA GLU A 152 46.98 42.90 -30.40
C GLU A 152 47.02 41.37 -30.20
N LEU A 153 48.19 40.75 -29.95
CA LEU A 153 48.32 39.28 -29.90
C LEU A 153 48.28 38.68 -28.49
N ILE A 154 48.59 39.45 -27.45
CA ILE A 154 48.68 38.96 -26.07
C ILE A 154 47.65 39.66 -25.17
N ASP A 155 47.62 40.99 -25.18
CA ASP A 155 46.80 41.74 -24.23
C ASP A 155 45.34 41.93 -24.71
N ALA A 156 45.08 42.07 -26.01
CA ALA A 156 43.73 42.17 -26.57
C ALA A 156 42.88 40.90 -26.36
N PRO A 157 43.39 39.67 -26.55
CA PRO A 157 42.63 38.46 -26.21
C PRO A 157 42.33 38.30 -24.71
N GLU A 158 43.20 38.81 -23.84
CA GLU A 158 43.00 38.82 -22.37
C GLU A 158 41.99 39.90 -21.93
N ALA A 159 42.01 41.08 -22.58
CA ALA A 159 41.02 42.14 -22.40
C ALA A 159 39.64 41.74 -22.96
N ILE A 160 39.58 41.02 -24.08
CA ILE A 160 38.33 40.48 -24.64
C ILE A 160 37.72 39.45 -23.69
N ARG A 161 38.51 38.61 -23.00
CA ARG A 161 37.97 37.71 -21.94
C ARG A 161 37.38 38.47 -20.76
N ALA A 162 37.91 39.63 -20.40
CA ALA A 162 37.35 40.47 -19.33
C ALA A 162 36.09 41.24 -19.79
N GLN A 163 36.01 41.60 -21.08
CA GLN A 163 34.94 42.44 -21.65
C GLN A 163 33.76 41.65 -22.24
N VAL A 164 33.87 40.34 -22.47
CA VAL A 164 32.73 39.48 -22.92
C VAL A 164 31.56 39.47 -21.90
N CYS A 165 31.73 40.06 -20.71
CA CYS A 165 30.66 40.33 -19.77
C CYS A 165 29.79 41.57 -20.11
N HIS A 166 30.22 42.51 -20.96
CA HIS A 166 29.46 43.74 -21.25
C HIS A 166 29.55 44.21 -22.71
N GLU A 167 28.46 43.91 -23.44
CA GLU A 167 27.82 44.72 -24.50
C GLU A 167 28.40 44.72 -25.94
N THR A 168 27.54 44.28 -26.87
CA THR A 168 27.79 43.91 -28.27
C THR A 168 27.76 45.06 -29.29
N ASP A 169 27.49 46.31 -28.88
CA ASP A 169 27.22 47.41 -29.82
C ASP A 169 28.37 48.43 -29.98
N GLU A 170 29.24 48.62 -28.98
CA GLU A 170 30.42 49.50 -29.11
C GLU A 170 31.48 48.94 -30.06
N LEU A 171 31.58 47.61 -30.16
CA LEU A 171 32.54 46.90 -31.00
C LEU A 171 32.31 47.16 -32.51
N LYS A 172 31.05 47.38 -32.92
CA LYS A 172 30.71 47.73 -34.31
C LYS A 172 31.16 49.15 -34.68
N GLY A 173 31.07 50.10 -33.75
CA GLY A 173 31.51 51.49 -33.97
C GLY A 173 33.03 51.59 -34.13
N SER A 174 33.79 50.88 -33.29
CA SER A 174 35.25 50.87 -33.32
C SER A 174 35.81 50.20 -34.59
N LEU A 175 35.18 49.11 -35.06
CA LEU A 175 35.56 48.45 -36.31
C LEU A 175 35.34 49.34 -37.55
N HIS A 176 34.27 50.15 -37.54
CA HIS A 176 34.00 51.07 -38.64
C HIS A 176 35.03 52.21 -38.72
N LEU A 177 35.50 52.70 -37.56
CA LEU A 177 36.55 53.71 -37.48
C LEU A 177 37.92 53.16 -37.93
N LYS A 178 38.26 51.92 -37.54
CA LYS A 178 39.47 51.20 -37.99
C LYS A 178 39.50 51.06 -39.51
N ASN A 179 38.40 50.64 -40.13
CA ASN A 179 38.32 50.48 -41.59
C ASN A 179 38.46 51.83 -42.34
N ARG A 180 37.98 52.93 -41.75
CA ARG A 180 38.12 54.27 -42.32
C ARG A 180 39.56 54.79 -42.26
N VAL A 181 40.31 54.47 -41.19
CA VAL A 181 41.72 54.83 -41.05
C VAL A 181 42.60 54.03 -42.01
N ILE A 182 42.33 52.74 -42.18
CA ILE A 182 43.03 51.89 -43.17
C ILE A 182 42.83 52.43 -44.59
N ALA A 183 41.59 52.80 -44.96
CA ALA A 183 41.30 53.38 -46.27
C ALA A 183 41.89 54.79 -46.48
N GLN A 184 42.28 55.48 -45.42
CA GLN A 184 43.02 56.75 -45.51
C GLN A 184 44.51 56.49 -45.71
N LEU A 185 45.08 55.55 -44.95
CA LEU A 185 46.49 55.14 -45.09
C LEU A 185 46.79 54.53 -46.47
N ASP A 186 45.88 53.75 -47.04
CA ASP A 186 46.02 53.20 -48.40
C ASP A 186 46.05 54.30 -49.48
N ARG A 187 45.34 55.41 -49.27
CA ARG A 187 45.38 56.58 -50.17
C ARG A 187 46.69 57.34 -50.02
N ASP A 188 47.16 57.55 -48.79
CA ASP A 188 48.41 58.25 -48.52
C ASP A 188 49.64 57.44 -49.00
N LEU A 189 49.55 56.10 -48.99
CA LEU A 189 50.54 55.18 -49.59
C LEU A 189 50.51 55.19 -51.13
N ALA A 190 49.34 55.35 -51.74
CA ALA A 190 49.24 55.49 -53.19
C ALA A 190 49.86 56.82 -53.68
N GLU A 191 49.69 57.92 -52.94
CA GLU A 191 50.27 59.23 -53.27
C GLU A 191 51.80 59.27 -53.09
N SER A 192 52.35 58.55 -52.10
CA SER A 192 53.79 58.46 -51.85
C SER A 192 54.56 57.53 -52.81
N SER A 193 53.87 56.79 -53.70
CA SER A 193 54.47 55.85 -54.65
C SER A 193 55.12 56.48 -55.90
N THR A 194 55.15 57.82 -56.02
CA THR A 194 55.69 58.54 -57.20
C THR A 194 57.18 58.87 -57.14
N VAL A 195 57.93 58.41 -56.11
CA VAL A 195 59.39 58.59 -56.04
C VAL A 195 60.10 57.25 -56.29
N PRO A 196 60.99 57.15 -57.31
CA PRO A 196 61.70 55.90 -57.59
C PRO A 196 62.82 55.69 -56.57
N SER A 197 62.56 54.86 -55.54
CA SER A 197 63.60 54.37 -54.64
C SER A 197 64.30 53.15 -55.23
N THR A 198 65.61 53.26 -55.37
CA THR A 198 66.55 52.18 -55.69
C THR A 198 66.32 50.98 -54.76
N SER A 199 66.01 49.82 -55.35
CA SER A 199 65.67 48.60 -54.62
C SER A 199 66.87 48.01 -53.87
N CYS A 200 66.87 48.14 -52.53
CA CYS A 200 67.72 47.34 -51.64
C CYS A 200 67.25 45.87 -51.65
N LEU A 201 68.15 44.94 -51.97
CA LEU A 201 67.86 43.49 -52.04
C LEU A 201 67.27 42.94 -50.71
N GLY A 202 67.71 43.46 -49.56
CA GLY A 202 67.16 43.08 -48.24
C GLY A 202 65.70 43.51 -48.03
N CYS A 203 65.28 44.64 -48.61
CA CYS A 203 63.89 45.11 -48.53
C CYS A 203 62.93 44.24 -49.36
N ALA A 204 63.40 43.66 -50.46
CA ALA A 204 62.59 42.77 -51.30
C ALA A 204 62.38 41.38 -50.66
N GLU A 205 63.35 40.89 -49.88
CA GLU A 205 63.21 39.65 -49.08
C GLU A 205 62.31 39.86 -47.86
N LEU A 206 62.51 40.95 -47.12
CA LEU A 206 61.62 41.34 -46.02
C LEU A 206 60.17 41.51 -46.50
N LYS A 207 59.95 42.14 -47.66
CA LYS A 207 58.60 42.30 -48.22
C LYS A 207 57.95 40.95 -48.59
N ARG A 208 58.73 39.97 -49.07
CA ARG A 208 58.24 38.60 -49.32
C ARG A 208 57.90 37.87 -48.03
N GLU A 209 58.73 38.00 -46.99
CA GLU A 209 58.47 37.32 -45.71
C GLU A 209 57.29 37.95 -44.96
N VAL A 210 57.12 39.27 -45.01
CA VAL A 210 55.94 39.96 -44.47
C VAL A 210 54.67 39.51 -45.19
N LEU A 211 54.69 39.36 -46.52
CA LEU A 211 53.54 38.82 -47.27
C LEU A 211 53.23 37.36 -46.89
N ARG A 212 54.27 36.54 -46.67
CA ARG A 212 54.11 35.15 -46.22
C ARG A 212 53.48 35.08 -44.82
N LEU A 213 53.97 35.90 -43.89
CA LEU A 213 53.45 35.99 -42.52
C LEU A 213 52.02 36.54 -42.51
N ASN A 214 51.71 37.56 -43.31
CA ASN A 214 50.34 38.07 -43.46
C ASN A 214 49.38 37.01 -43.99
N SER A 215 49.80 36.21 -44.98
CA SER A 215 48.99 35.08 -45.46
C SER A 215 48.76 34.01 -44.39
N MET A 216 49.77 33.74 -43.55
CA MET A 216 49.63 32.81 -42.43
C MET A 216 48.71 33.35 -41.33
N CYS A 217 48.81 34.63 -40.99
CA CYS A 217 47.94 35.28 -40.01
C CYS A 217 46.48 35.32 -40.50
N ALA A 218 46.25 35.60 -41.78
CA ALA A 218 44.90 35.56 -42.36
C ALA A 218 44.29 34.14 -42.27
N SER A 219 45.06 33.11 -42.63
CA SER A 219 44.61 31.71 -42.52
C SER A 219 44.35 31.29 -41.07
N ASN A 220 45.16 31.76 -40.12
CA ASN A 220 44.95 31.46 -38.70
C ASN A 220 43.71 32.19 -38.14
N ALA A 221 43.46 33.43 -38.57
CA ALA A 221 42.26 34.18 -38.18
C ALA A 221 40.97 33.56 -38.77
N ASP A 222 41.04 33.00 -39.98
CA ASP A 222 39.94 32.22 -40.56
C ASP A 222 39.68 30.93 -39.76
N GLU A 223 40.73 30.21 -39.36
CA GLU A 223 40.60 28.99 -38.57
C GLU A 223 40.12 29.25 -37.14
N GLU A 224 40.56 30.35 -36.52
CA GLU A 224 40.07 30.80 -35.21
C GLU A 224 38.58 31.14 -35.26
N ARG A 225 38.12 31.83 -36.31
CA ARG A 225 36.69 32.07 -36.55
C ARG A 225 35.90 30.76 -36.68
N ARG A 226 36.42 29.78 -37.43
CA ARG A 226 35.77 28.46 -37.56
C ARG A 226 35.69 27.75 -36.21
N LEU A 227 36.77 27.72 -35.44
CA LEU A 227 36.77 27.10 -34.11
C LEU A 227 35.81 27.82 -33.16
N ASN A 228 35.71 29.15 -33.21
CA ASN A 228 34.77 29.91 -32.38
C ASN A 228 33.31 29.54 -32.67
N THR A 229 32.94 29.36 -33.95
CA THR A 229 31.59 28.89 -34.30
C THR A 229 31.29 27.48 -33.79
N VAL A 230 32.29 26.60 -33.74
CA VAL A 230 32.16 25.25 -33.19
C VAL A 230 32.00 25.29 -31.67
N VAL A 231 32.75 26.16 -30.99
CA VAL A 231 32.63 26.38 -29.55
C VAL A 231 31.24 26.93 -29.20
N GLU A 232 30.76 27.95 -29.90
CA GLU A 232 29.40 28.50 -29.69
C GLU A 232 28.30 27.43 -29.89
N ALA A 233 28.44 26.59 -30.91
CA ALA A 233 27.53 25.47 -31.15
C ALA A 233 27.60 24.40 -30.04
N ALA A 234 28.79 24.13 -29.50
CA ALA A 234 28.98 23.21 -28.38
C ALA A 234 28.41 23.77 -27.07
N GLU A 235 28.62 25.06 -26.79
CA GLU A 235 28.05 25.76 -25.63
C GLU A 235 26.52 25.79 -25.69
N PHE A 236 25.95 26.01 -26.87
CA PHE A 236 24.50 25.91 -27.07
C PHE A 236 23.98 24.51 -26.75
N ARG A 237 24.64 23.46 -27.26
CA ARG A 237 24.28 22.06 -26.94
C ARG A 237 24.39 21.76 -25.45
N ILE A 238 25.43 22.25 -24.78
CA ILE A 238 25.61 22.09 -23.33
C ILE A 238 24.47 22.76 -22.58
N ARG A 239 24.10 24.00 -22.93
CA ARG A 239 22.95 24.70 -22.32
C ARG A 239 21.65 23.91 -22.45
N VAL A 240 21.36 23.38 -23.64
CA VAL A 240 20.16 22.55 -23.86
C VAL A 240 20.18 21.28 -23.01
N LEU A 241 21.34 20.61 -22.90
CA LEU A 241 21.46 19.41 -22.07
C LEU A 241 21.33 19.69 -20.58
N VAL A 242 21.86 20.82 -20.09
CA VAL A 242 21.70 21.26 -18.70
C VAL A 242 20.23 21.53 -18.40
N GLU A 243 19.51 22.19 -19.30
CA GLU A 243 18.09 22.48 -19.10
C GLU A 243 17.26 21.19 -19.08
N LYS A 244 17.52 20.25 -20.00
CA LYS A 244 16.89 18.92 -19.97
C LYS A 244 17.22 18.13 -18.70
N SER A 245 18.42 18.30 -18.13
CA SER A 245 18.79 17.70 -16.85
C SER A 245 17.96 18.29 -15.72
N ARG A 246 17.78 19.62 -15.68
CA ARG A 246 16.94 20.30 -14.70
C ARG A 246 15.48 19.86 -14.79
N GLU A 247 14.93 19.80 -16.00
CA GLU A 247 13.57 19.27 -16.23
C GLU A 247 13.45 17.81 -15.77
N SER A 248 14.46 16.97 -16.06
CA SER A 248 14.49 15.59 -15.57
C SER A 248 14.57 15.50 -14.05
N GLU A 249 15.31 16.39 -13.39
CA GLU A 249 15.43 16.44 -11.93
C GLU A 249 14.10 16.85 -11.29
N ALA A 250 13.46 17.90 -11.79
CA ALA A 250 12.14 18.34 -11.33
C ALA A 250 11.07 17.25 -11.51
N ASN A 251 11.11 16.50 -12.62
CA ASN A 251 10.21 15.37 -12.85
C ASN A 251 10.45 14.23 -11.85
N VAL A 252 11.71 13.95 -11.49
CA VAL A 252 12.03 12.94 -10.47
C VAL A 252 11.56 13.40 -9.10
N GLU A 253 11.75 14.67 -8.75
CA GLU A 253 11.30 15.25 -7.49
C GLU A 253 9.77 15.17 -7.33
N LEU A 254 9.01 15.56 -8.37
CA LEU A 254 7.55 15.46 -8.38
C LEU A 254 7.07 13.99 -8.26
N LEU A 255 7.75 13.06 -8.94
CA LEU A 255 7.45 11.64 -8.80
C LEU A 255 7.76 11.12 -7.39
N THR A 256 8.82 11.61 -6.74
CA THR A 256 9.14 11.22 -5.36
C THR A 256 8.12 11.76 -4.37
N GLU A 257 7.65 13.00 -4.53
CA GLU A 257 6.60 13.59 -3.69
C GLU A 257 5.28 12.84 -3.86
N MET A 258 4.84 12.59 -5.10
CA MET A 258 3.62 11.83 -5.38
C MET A 258 3.71 10.40 -4.81
N ASN A 259 4.88 9.76 -4.87
CA ASN A 259 5.08 8.44 -4.27
C ASN A 259 5.06 8.50 -2.73
N ALA A 260 5.60 9.55 -2.11
CA ALA A 260 5.54 9.74 -0.66
C ALA A 260 4.09 9.97 -0.17
N GLU A 261 3.31 10.78 -0.88
CA GLU A 261 1.88 10.96 -0.59
C GLU A 261 1.09 9.66 -0.78
N ARG A 262 1.38 8.90 -1.85
CA ARG A 262 0.76 7.58 -2.05
C ARG A 262 1.11 6.61 -0.92
N LEU A 263 2.34 6.65 -0.41
CA LEU A 263 2.76 5.79 0.70
C LEU A 263 2.04 6.18 1.99
N LYS A 264 1.93 7.48 2.28
CA LYS A 264 1.19 7.99 3.43
C LYS A 264 -0.30 7.62 3.39
N THR A 265 -0.94 7.77 2.23
CA THR A 265 -2.35 7.38 2.06
C THR A 265 -2.54 5.87 2.21
N GLU A 266 -1.59 5.05 1.76
CA GLU A 266 -1.65 3.60 1.95
C GLU A 266 -1.42 3.19 3.41
N GLU A 267 -0.51 3.86 4.14
CA GLU A 267 -0.34 3.69 5.58
C GLU A 267 -1.63 4.02 6.35
N GLU A 268 -2.29 5.14 6.02
CA GLU A 268 -3.59 5.53 6.60
C GLU A 268 -4.67 4.48 6.30
N ARG A 269 -4.69 3.90 5.10
CA ARG A 269 -5.62 2.80 4.74
C ARG A 269 -5.34 1.52 5.51
N CYS A 270 -4.07 1.15 5.72
CA CYS A 270 -3.70 0.00 6.55
C CYS A 270 -4.15 0.18 7.99
N MET A 271 -3.94 1.37 8.57
CA MET A 271 -4.41 1.70 9.92
C MET A 271 -5.93 1.59 10.04
N LEU A 272 -6.68 2.10 9.07
CA LEU A 272 -8.14 1.98 9.04
C LEU A 272 -8.61 0.54 8.89
N ALA A 273 -7.92 -0.26 8.05
CA ALA A 273 -8.26 -1.67 7.86
C ALA A 273 -8.04 -2.49 9.14
N GLU A 274 -6.96 -2.21 9.88
CA GLU A 274 -6.70 -2.81 11.19
C GLU A 274 -7.78 -2.43 12.21
N GLN A 275 -8.17 -1.16 12.24
CA GLN A 275 -9.25 -0.69 13.12
C GLN A 275 -10.59 -1.39 12.80
N VAL A 276 -10.97 -1.49 11.53
CA VAL A 276 -12.18 -2.21 11.11
C VAL A 276 -12.10 -3.69 11.47
N SER A 277 -10.92 -4.31 11.36
CA SER A 277 -10.71 -5.70 11.77
C SER A 277 -10.94 -5.87 13.28
N ASN A 278 -10.42 -4.95 14.09
CA ASN A 278 -10.60 -4.97 15.54
C ASN A 278 -12.07 -4.76 15.94
N ASP A 279 -12.76 -3.80 15.31
CA ASP A 279 -14.19 -3.55 15.55
C ASP A 279 -15.04 -4.78 15.17
N ARG A 280 -14.69 -5.47 14.07
CA ARG A 280 -15.37 -6.70 13.66
C ARG A 280 -15.17 -7.83 14.66
N ILE A 281 -13.96 -7.97 15.23
CA ILE A 281 -13.69 -8.97 16.28
C ILE A 281 -14.54 -8.66 17.52
N LEU A 282 -14.57 -7.40 17.95
CA LEU A 282 -15.37 -6.96 19.09
C LEU A 282 -16.87 -7.28 18.89
N LEU A 283 -17.44 -6.94 17.73
CA LEU A 283 -18.83 -7.23 17.40
C LEU A 283 -19.13 -8.74 17.37
N GLU A 284 -18.20 -9.55 16.87
CA GLU A 284 -18.35 -11.01 16.86
C GLU A 284 -18.30 -11.58 18.29
N GLU A 285 -17.47 -11.02 19.16
CA GLU A 285 -17.42 -11.36 20.59
C GLU A 285 -18.71 -10.97 21.32
N GLU A 286 -19.24 -9.78 21.07
CA GLU A 286 -20.55 -9.35 21.59
C GLU A 286 -21.67 -10.27 21.11
N ARG A 287 -21.66 -10.67 19.82
CA ARG A 287 -22.64 -11.62 19.28
C ARG A 287 -22.55 -12.98 19.97
N ARG A 288 -21.34 -13.48 20.25
CA ARG A 288 -21.13 -14.74 20.99
C ARG A 288 -21.61 -14.63 22.44
N ALA A 289 -21.38 -13.50 23.10
CA ALA A 289 -21.85 -13.25 24.46
C ALA A 289 -23.38 -13.23 24.52
N MET A 290 -24.04 -12.56 23.57
CA MET A 290 -25.50 -12.52 23.46
C MET A 290 -26.07 -13.91 23.17
N ALA A 291 -25.46 -14.69 22.30
CA ALA A 291 -25.87 -16.07 22.04
C ALA A 291 -25.75 -16.96 23.29
N ALA A 292 -24.67 -16.83 24.06
CA ALA A 292 -24.49 -17.55 25.32
C ALA A 292 -25.53 -17.16 26.38
N GLN A 293 -25.91 -15.88 26.46
CA GLN A 293 -27.00 -15.43 27.34
C GLN A 293 -28.35 -16.03 26.92
N LEU A 294 -28.67 -16.02 25.64
CA LEU A 294 -29.89 -16.63 25.09
C LEU A 294 -29.95 -18.14 25.35
N ASP A 295 -28.82 -18.84 25.23
CA ASP A 295 -28.75 -20.26 25.56
C ASP A 295 -28.89 -20.53 27.06
N ALA A 296 -28.35 -19.66 27.92
CA ALA A 296 -28.55 -19.73 29.36
C ALA A 296 -30.02 -19.48 29.75
N GLU A 297 -30.70 -18.53 29.12
CA GLU A 297 -32.14 -18.29 29.30
C GLU A 297 -32.97 -19.48 28.82
N LYS A 298 -32.67 -20.06 27.66
CA LYS A 298 -33.32 -21.28 27.17
C LYS A 298 -33.12 -22.46 28.12
N GLN A 299 -31.93 -22.60 28.72
CA GLN A 299 -31.68 -23.62 29.73
C GLN A 299 -32.44 -23.36 31.03
N SER A 300 -32.55 -22.10 31.45
CA SER A 300 -33.36 -21.68 32.60
C SER A 300 -34.86 -21.97 32.40
N LEU A 301 -35.39 -21.68 31.21
CA LEU A 301 -36.78 -22.00 30.85
C LEU A 301 -37.01 -23.52 30.76
N LYS A 302 -36.02 -24.30 30.32
CA LYS A 302 -36.07 -25.78 30.38
C LYS A 302 -35.97 -26.33 31.81
N LEU A 303 -35.33 -25.60 32.71
CA LEU A 303 -35.23 -25.93 34.15
C LEU A 303 -36.55 -25.70 34.88
N GLU A 304 -37.42 -24.81 34.39
CA GLU A 304 -38.84 -24.78 34.74
C GLU A 304 -39.54 -25.97 34.07
N SER A 305 -39.29 -27.16 34.60
CA SER A 305 -39.54 -28.37 33.86
C SER A 305 -41.00 -28.66 33.62
N VAL A 306 -41.29 -29.29 32.47
CA VAL A 306 -42.57 -29.91 32.12
C VAL A 306 -43.19 -30.69 33.29
N ASP A 307 -42.37 -31.37 34.09
CA ASP A 307 -42.81 -32.11 35.29
C ASP A 307 -43.47 -31.25 36.38
N LYS A 308 -43.06 -29.97 36.51
CA LYS A 308 -43.62 -29.02 37.50
C LYS A 308 -44.97 -28.48 37.02
N LEU A 309 -45.05 -28.08 35.76
CA LEU A 309 -46.31 -27.64 35.12
C LEU A 309 -47.36 -28.76 35.08
N GLN A 310 -46.96 -29.99 34.76
CA GLN A 310 -47.86 -31.14 34.76
C GLN A 310 -48.31 -31.53 36.18
N LEU A 311 -47.42 -31.45 37.18
CA LEU A 311 -47.79 -31.68 38.57
C LEU A 311 -48.74 -30.61 39.11
N ASP A 312 -48.48 -29.33 38.80
CA ASP A 312 -49.35 -28.21 39.18
C ASP A 312 -50.75 -28.36 38.57
N HIS A 313 -50.83 -28.78 37.30
CA HIS A 313 -52.11 -29.07 36.64
C HIS A 313 -52.85 -30.25 37.29
N PHE A 314 -52.14 -31.34 37.60
CA PHE A 314 -52.72 -32.52 38.24
C PHE A 314 -53.24 -32.23 39.66
N LEU A 315 -52.45 -31.54 40.48
CA LEU A 315 -52.85 -31.17 41.85
C LEU A 315 -53.98 -30.15 41.83
N GLY A 316 -53.96 -29.20 40.89
CA GLY A 316 -55.05 -28.23 40.71
C GLY A 316 -56.37 -28.88 40.29
N HIS A 317 -56.33 -29.95 39.49
CA HIS A 317 -57.54 -30.71 39.14
C HIS A 317 -58.16 -31.38 40.36
N LEU A 318 -57.34 -31.95 41.26
CA LEU A 318 -57.82 -32.56 42.51
C LEU A 318 -58.41 -31.51 43.48
N ASP A 319 -57.83 -30.32 43.55
CA ASP A 319 -58.43 -29.21 44.30
C ASP A 319 -59.80 -28.82 43.72
N GLY A 320 -59.92 -28.80 42.39
CA GLY A 320 -61.19 -28.56 41.71
C GLY A 320 -62.25 -29.59 42.06
N LEU A 321 -61.87 -30.87 42.09
CA LEU A 321 -62.76 -31.97 42.50
C LEU A 321 -63.17 -31.87 43.98
N GLN A 322 -62.29 -31.36 44.85
CA GLN A 322 -62.65 -31.10 46.25
C GLN A 322 -63.81 -30.12 46.36
N VAL A 323 -63.75 -29.03 45.60
CA VAL A 323 -64.76 -27.96 45.59
C VAL A 323 -66.05 -28.42 44.91
N GLU A 324 -65.93 -29.08 43.75
CA GLU A 324 -67.07 -29.48 42.92
C GLU A 324 -67.90 -30.59 43.57
N PHE A 325 -67.25 -31.58 44.18
CA PHE A 325 -67.92 -32.75 44.76
C PHE A 325 -68.00 -32.74 46.29
N ARG A 326 -67.55 -31.66 46.94
CA ARG A 326 -67.51 -31.49 48.41
C ARG A 326 -66.85 -32.66 49.14
N LEU A 327 -65.75 -33.15 48.57
CA LEU A 327 -65.00 -34.27 49.14
C LEU A 327 -64.35 -33.87 50.45
N SER A 328 -64.38 -34.77 51.44
CA SER A 328 -63.60 -34.60 52.66
C SER A 328 -62.11 -34.79 52.38
N ASP A 329 -61.26 -34.20 53.23
CA ASP A 329 -59.80 -34.32 53.11
C ASP A 329 -59.35 -35.80 53.06
N VAL A 330 -60.00 -36.69 53.80
CA VAL A 330 -59.69 -38.12 53.86
C VAL A 330 -60.05 -38.83 52.55
N GLU A 331 -61.21 -38.53 51.96
CA GLU A 331 -61.62 -39.11 50.68
C GLU A 331 -60.69 -38.65 49.55
N LEU A 332 -60.28 -37.39 49.57
CA LEU A 332 -59.38 -36.83 48.57
C LEU A 332 -57.96 -37.41 48.67
N ILE A 333 -57.46 -37.64 49.89
CA ILE A 333 -56.19 -38.34 50.14
C ILE A 333 -56.23 -39.77 49.59
N HIS A 334 -57.35 -40.50 49.77
CA HIS A 334 -57.49 -41.85 49.20
C HIS A 334 -57.59 -41.86 47.67
N ILE A 335 -58.28 -40.89 47.07
CA ILE A 335 -58.31 -40.74 45.61
C ILE A 335 -56.91 -40.45 45.08
N PHE A 336 -56.15 -39.58 45.74
CA PHE A 336 -54.77 -39.31 45.39
C PHE A 336 -53.89 -40.56 45.52
N GLU A 337 -54.00 -41.31 46.61
CA GLU A 337 -53.28 -42.58 46.82
C GLU A 337 -53.57 -43.60 45.71
N TYR A 338 -54.84 -43.74 45.31
CA TYR A 338 -55.23 -44.61 44.20
C TYR A 338 -54.59 -44.18 42.88
N ARG A 339 -54.67 -42.88 42.55
CA ARG A 339 -54.07 -42.32 41.33
C ARG A 339 -52.55 -42.44 41.30
N VAL A 340 -51.88 -42.23 42.43
CA VAL A 340 -50.43 -42.41 42.55
C VAL A 340 -50.04 -43.88 42.34
N SER A 341 -50.80 -44.80 42.94
CA SER A 341 -50.58 -46.24 42.77
C SER A 341 -50.77 -46.67 41.31
N ASP A 342 -51.76 -46.11 40.61
CA ASP A 342 -52.05 -46.41 39.21
C ASP A 342 -51.11 -45.69 38.21
N SER A 343 -50.40 -44.64 38.64
CA SER A 343 -49.57 -43.80 37.76
C SER A 343 -48.44 -44.55 37.04
N LYS A 344 -48.02 -45.73 37.53
CA LYS A 344 -46.84 -46.50 37.07
C LYS A 344 -45.52 -45.71 37.10
N ILE A 345 -45.51 -44.49 37.62
CA ILE A 345 -44.32 -43.65 37.73
C ILE A 345 -43.66 -43.93 39.08
N ARG A 346 -42.56 -44.69 39.05
CA ARG A 346 -41.83 -45.12 40.26
C ARG A 346 -41.45 -43.96 41.17
N THR A 347 -41.03 -42.83 40.61
CA THR A 347 -40.62 -41.65 41.39
C THR A 347 -41.76 -41.04 42.19
N VAL A 348 -42.96 -40.97 41.61
CA VAL A 348 -44.19 -40.49 42.27
C VAL A 348 -44.60 -41.48 43.37
N GLN A 349 -44.57 -42.77 43.08
CA GLN A 349 -44.89 -43.85 44.02
C GLN A 349 -43.93 -43.87 45.22
N ASP A 350 -42.62 -43.74 44.98
CA ASP A 350 -41.60 -43.74 46.03
C ASP A 350 -41.68 -42.50 46.93
N CYS A 351 -42.00 -41.34 46.35
CA CYS A 351 -42.30 -40.12 47.12
C CYS A 351 -43.52 -40.32 48.01
N TRP A 352 -44.60 -40.87 47.46
CA TRP A 352 -45.82 -41.10 48.23
C TRP A 352 -45.66 -42.16 49.33
N ALA A 353 -45.02 -43.29 49.04
CA ALA A 353 -44.78 -44.37 50.00
C ALA A 353 -43.90 -43.92 51.19
N ARG A 354 -43.03 -42.92 50.99
CA ARG A 354 -42.26 -42.32 52.08
C ARG A 354 -43.14 -41.43 52.95
N ARG A 355 -43.92 -40.54 52.35
CA ARG A 355 -44.84 -39.66 53.08
C ARG A 355 -45.91 -40.43 53.86
N TYR A 356 -46.44 -41.51 53.28
CA TYR A 356 -47.41 -42.38 53.94
C TYR A 356 -46.84 -43.00 55.23
N ARG A 357 -45.54 -43.33 55.25
CA ARG A 357 -44.85 -43.83 56.46
C ARG A 357 -44.60 -42.76 57.53
N GLU A 358 -44.56 -41.49 57.16
CA GLU A 358 -44.35 -40.37 58.08
C GLU A 358 -45.64 -39.94 58.82
N GLY A 359 -46.80 -40.52 58.47
CA GLY A 359 -48.03 -40.42 59.27
C GLY A 359 -48.69 -39.04 59.39
N SER A 360 -48.24 -38.05 58.62
CA SER A 360 -48.71 -36.64 58.72
C SER A 360 -49.84 -36.27 57.74
N ASN A 361 -50.55 -37.27 57.20
CA ASN A 361 -51.59 -37.05 56.18
C ASN A 361 -52.99 -36.85 56.78
N THR A 362 -53.16 -35.82 57.61
CA THR A 362 -54.45 -35.52 58.27
C THR A 362 -55.31 -34.51 57.51
N THR A 363 -54.70 -33.70 56.64
CA THR A 363 -55.39 -32.68 55.83
C THR A 363 -54.88 -32.70 54.41
N TRP A 364 -55.76 -32.51 53.43
CA TRP A 364 -55.38 -32.51 52.01
C TRP A 364 -54.35 -31.42 51.71
N CYS A 365 -54.57 -30.21 52.22
CA CYS A 365 -53.69 -29.07 52.01
C CYS A 365 -52.26 -29.34 52.53
N GLY A 366 -52.13 -29.92 53.73
CA GLY A 366 -50.84 -30.28 54.32
C GLY A 366 -50.13 -31.39 53.53
N THR A 367 -50.87 -32.45 53.17
CA THR A 367 -50.35 -33.56 52.37
C THR A 367 -49.90 -33.12 50.99
N ARG A 368 -50.70 -32.32 50.30
CA ARG A 368 -50.40 -31.76 48.98
C ARG A 368 -49.13 -30.90 49.02
N SER A 369 -49.05 -29.95 49.94
CA SER A 369 -47.92 -29.03 50.05
C SER A 369 -46.61 -29.79 50.33
N ALA A 370 -46.66 -30.78 51.21
CA ALA A 370 -45.50 -31.60 51.53
C ALA A 370 -45.08 -32.51 50.38
N PHE A 371 -46.03 -33.14 49.69
CA PHE A 371 -45.77 -33.95 48.50
C PHE A 371 -45.15 -33.10 47.37
N TYR A 372 -45.72 -31.93 47.11
CA TYR A 372 -45.21 -30.99 46.10
C TYR A 372 -43.76 -30.61 46.37
N LYS A 373 -43.45 -30.21 47.60
CA LYS A 373 -42.08 -29.84 48.00
C LYS A 373 -41.10 -31.00 47.83
N GLU A 374 -41.46 -32.20 48.27
CA GLU A 374 -40.57 -33.36 48.15
C GLU A 374 -40.36 -33.78 46.69
N PHE A 375 -41.42 -33.76 45.87
CA PHE A 375 -41.34 -34.11 44.46
C PHE A 375 -40.50 -33.09 43.67
N VAL A 376 -40.72 -31.79 43.88
CA VAL A 376 -39.92 -30.72 43.25
C VAL A 376 -38.47 -30.80 43.70
N GLN A 377 -38.21 -30.98 44.99
CA GLN A 377 -36.85 -31.08 45.51
C GLN A 377 -36.10 -32.29 44.92
N LYS A 378 -36.74 -33.45 44.82
CA LYS A 378 -36.12 -34.65 44.23
C LYS A 378 -35.92 -34.53 42.72
N SER A 379 -36.91 -34.03 41.99
CA SER A 379 -36.78 -33.84 40.54
C SER A 379 -35.70 -32.82 40.20
N MET A 380 -35.60 -31.72 40.94
CA MET A 380 -34.50 -30.77 40.83
C MET A 380 -33.15 -31.39 41.18
N SER A 381 -33.06 -32.15 42.27
CA SER A 381 -31.82 -32.83 42.67
C SER A 381 -31.35 -33.83 41.62
N ALA A 382 -32.26 -34.64 41.07
CA ALA A 382 -31.96 -35.57 39.98
C ALA A 382 -31.47 -34.85 38.72
N LYS A 383 -32.12 -33.73 38.35
CA LYS A 383 -31.70 -32.90 37.21
C LYS A 383 -30.34 -32.24 37.44
N MET A 384 -30.05 -31.77 38.65
CA MET A 384 -28.74 -31.21 38.97
C MET A 384 -27.62 -32.26 38.88
N VAL A 385 -27.88 -33.49 39.32
CA VAL A 385 -26.95 -34.61 39.14
C VAL A 385 -26.75 -34.92 37.66
N GLU A 386 -27.83 -34.97 36.88
CA GLU A 386 -27.77 -35.20 35.43
C GLU A 386 -26.98 -34.11 34.70
N ILE A 387 -27.24 -32.83 35.02
CA ILE A 387 -26.49 -31.68 34.48
C ILE A 387 -25.02 -31.79 34.85
N THR A 388 -24.70 -32.14 36.09
CA THR A 388 -23.31 -32.28 36.56
C THR A 388 -22.60 -33.42 35.82
N MET A 389 -23.26 -34.57 35.65
CA MET A 389 -22.72 -35.69 34.88
C MET A 389 -22.56 -35.34 33.39
N ASN A 390 -23.53 -34.64 32.81
CA ASN A 390 -23.47 -34.19 31.42
C ASN A 390 -22.35 -33.19 31.18
N SER A 391 -22.14 -32.23 32.08
CA SER A 391 -21.03 -31.26 32.03
C SER A 391 -19.68 -31.96 32.16
N THR A 392 -19.55 -32.90 33.11
CA THR A 392 -18.31 -33.69 33.29
C THR A 392 -18.00 -34.53 32.05
N ARG A 393 -19.04 -35.09 31.42
CA ARG A 393 -18.92 -35.87 30.19
C ARG A 393 -18.54 -34.99 29.00
N LYS A 394 -19.21 -33.86 28.78
CA LYS A 394 -18.88 -32.89 27.72
C LYS A 394 -17.44 -32.39 27.80
N ALA A 395 -16.89 -32.25 29.00
CA ALA A 395 -15.49 -31.87 29.20
C ALA A 395 -14.47 -32.95 28.77
N LYS A 396 -14.89 -34.22 28.69
CA LYS A 396 -14.04 -35.37 28.35
C LYS A 396 -14.38 -36.01 27.01
N GLU A 397 -15.54 -35.71 26.45
CA GLU A 397 -16.08 -36.32 25.23
C GLU A 397 -15.39 -35.73 24.00
N THR A 398 -14.93 -36.61 23.11
CA THR A 398 -14.36 -36.20 21.82
C THR A 398 -15.48 -35.88 20.82
N VAL A 399 -15.16 -35.08 19.80
CA VAL A 399 -16.10 -34.71 18.73
C VAL A 399 -16.73 -35.94 18.05
N ARG A 400 -15.96 -37.03 17.91
CA ARG A 400 -16.44 -38.29 17.33
C ARG A 400 -17.46 -38.99 18.22
N GLU A 401 -17.22 -39.05 19.53
CA GLU A 401 -18.14 -39.65 20.51
C GLU A 401 -19.43 -38.84 20.62
N TYR A 402 -19.32 -37.50 20.59
CA TYR A 402 -20.47 -36.60 20.56
C TYR A 402 -21.36 -36.83 19.33
N ALA A 403 -20.75 -36.92 18.14
CA ALA A 403 -21.46 -37.16 16.90
C ALA A 403 -22.17 -38.53 16.88
N TRP A 404 -21.53 -39.56 17.45
CA TRP A 404 -22.11 -40.90 17.54
C TRP A 404 -23.33 -40.94 18.45
N ARG A 405 -23.27 -40.28 19.61
CA ARG A 405 -24.39 -40.20 20.58
C ARG A 405 -25.61 -39.48 20.03
N ILE A 406 -25.43 -38.41 19.25
CA ILE A 406 -26.56 -37.70 18.65
C ILE A 406 -27.20 -38.54 17.53
N SER A 407 -26.40 -39.32 16.81
CA SER A 407 -26.89 -40.21 15.76
C SER A 407 -27.67 -41.42 16.30
N ASP A 408 -27.35 -41.88 17.51
CA ASP A 408 -28.04 -42.99 18.18
C ASP A 408 -29.30 -42.55 18.96
N ALA A 409 -29.40 -41.25 19.27
CA ALA A 409 -30.55 -40.65 19.97
C ALA A 409 -31.62 -40.06 19.04
N ALA A 410 -31.36 -40.02 17.73
CA ALA A 410 -32.29 -39.63 16.66
C ALA A 410 -32.92 -40.88 16.06
#